data_AF-A0A7C1HPN3-F1
#
_entry.id   AF-A0A7C1HPN3-F1
#
_cell.length_a   1.000
_cell.length_b   1.000
_cell.length_c   1.000
_cell.angle_alpha   90.00
_cell.angle_beta   90.00
_cell.angle_gamma   90.00
#
_symmetry.space_group_name_H-M   'P 1'
#
loop_
_entity.id
_entity.type
_entity.pdbx_description
1 polymer ?
#
loop_
_entity_poly.entity_id
_entity_poly.type
_entity_poly.pdbx_seq_one_letter_code
_entity_poly.pdbx_strand_id
1 'polypeptide(L)'
;MYDREPVLEVLSQIYQSTQKIIRRCEPIECAADFTGSDNGMEKLDAVCMQLIAIGESLKNLDKITGHSLLSEYPQVEWKKAMGLRDIISHHYLDRFLVTG
;
A
#
# COMPACT_ATOMS: atom_id res chain seq x y z
N MET A 1 -19.65 -19.83 2.97
CA MET A 1 -19.03 -19.64 1.66
C MET A 1 -19.20 -18.17 1.33
N TYR A 2 -18.12 -17.40 1.19
CA TYR A 2 -18.21 -15.97 0.88
C TYR A 2 -18.38 -15.78 -0.64
N ASP A 3 -18.99 -14.67 -1.05
CA ASP A 3 -19.15 -14.34 -2.46
C ASP A 3 -17.79 -14.08 -3.10
N ARG A 4 -17.50 -14.80 -4.18
CA ARG A 4 -16.18 -14.77 -4.83
C ARG A 4 -15.97 -13.51 -5.66
N GLU A 5 -17.02 -12.92 -6.21
CA GLU A 5 -16.95 -11.70 -7.01
C GLU A 5 -16.32 -10.52 -6.24
N PRO A 6 -16.84 -10.10 -5.07
CA PRO A 6 -16.25 -8.98 -4.33
C PRO A 6 -14.82 -9.28 -3.86
N VAL A 7 -14.49 -10.54 -3.57
CA VAL A 7 -13.13 -10.95 -3.23
C VAL A 7 -12.18 -10.77 -4.42
N LEU A 8 -12.58 -11.20 -5.61
CA LEU A 8 -11.80 -11.06 -6.84
C LEU A 8 -11.63 -9.60 -7.24
N GLU A 9 -12.66 -8.77 -7.06
CA GLU A 9 -12.55 -7.33 -7.31
C GLU A 9 -11.52 -6.67 -6.39
N VAL A 10 -11.57 -6.96 -5.09
CA VAL A 10 -10.61 -6.40 -4.12
C VAL A 10 -9.19 -6.89 -4.42
N LEU A 11 -9.01 -8.17 -4.75
CA LEU A 11 -7.70 -8.70 -5.17
C LEU A 11 -7.19 -8.02 -6.44
N SER A 12 -8.05 -7.76 -7.41
CA SER A 12 -7.70 -7.03 -8.64
C SER A 12 -7.28 -5.59 -8.34
N GLN A 13 -7.99 -4.89 -7.44
CA GLN A 13 -7.62 -3.54 -7.01
C GLN A 13 -6.26 -3.50 -6.32
N ILE A 14 -5.99 -4.46 -5.43
CA ILE A 14 -4.69 -4.59 -4.77
C ILE A 14 -3.60 -4.79 -5.82
N TYR A 15 -3.79 -5.76 -6.73
CA TYR A 15 -2.83 -6.07 -7.79
C TYR A 15 -2.53 -4.85 -8.68
N GLN A 16 -3.58 -4.15 -9.16
CA GLN A 16 -3.42 -2.96 -9.98
C GLN A 16 -2.69 -1.84 -9.25
N SER A 17 -2.98 -1.64 -7.96
CA SER A 17 -2.31 -0.64 -7.12
C SER A 17 -0.83 -0.99 -6.95
N THR A 18 -0.50 -2.25 -6.69
CA THR A 18 0.88 -2.73 -6.61
C THR A 18 1.62 -2.52 -7.93
N GLN A 19 1.01 -2.82 -9.08
CA GLN A 19 1.62 -2.58 -10.38
C GLN A 19 1.88 -1.09 -10.63
N LYS A 20 0.97 -0.21 -10.23
CA LYS A 20 1.17 1.25 -10.33
C LYS A 20 2.35 1.71 -9.49
N ILE A 21 2.51 1.18 -8.28
CA ILE A 21 3.65 1.48 -7.40
C ILE A 21 4.95 1.03 -8.09
N ILE A 22 5.03 -0.22 -8.53
CA ILE A 22 6.22 -0.78 -9.18
C ILE A 22 6.62 0.08 -10.39
N ARG A 23 5.67 0.44 -11.27
CA ARG A 23 5.93 1.30 -12.43
C ARG A 23 6.41 2.70 -12.05
N ARG A 24 5.87 3.29 -10.99
CA ARG A 24 6.29 4.63 -10.52
C ARG A 24 7.66 4.61 -9.86
N CYS A 25 8.04 3.48 -9.26
CA CYS A 25 9.35 3.26 -8.67
C CYS A 25 10.41 2.79 -9.69
N GLU A 26 10.02 2.32 -10.88
CA GLU A 26 10.94 1.84 -11.93
C GLU A 26 12.07 2.84 -12.30
N PRO A 27 11.81 4.16 -12.44
CA PRO A 27 12.87 5.14 -12.72
C PRO A 27 13.60 5.64 -11.46
N ILE A 28 13.35 5.07 -10.28
CA ILE A 28 13.93 5.50 -9.01
C ILE A 28 15.07 4.56 -8.64
N GLU A 29 16.29 5.07 -8.64
CA GLU A 29 17.49 4.30 -8.30
C GLU A 29 17.91 4.55 -6.85
N CYS A 30 17.59 5.72 -6.30
CA CYS A 30 17.95 6.10 -4.94
C CYS A 30 16.87 6.98 -4.26
N ALA A 31 16.96 7.12 -2.93
CA ALA A 31 16.03 7.95 -2.16
C ALA A 31 16.05 9.43 -2.60
N ALA A 32 17.17 9.92 -3.13
CA ALA A 32 17.28 11.29 -3.63
C ALA A 32 16.46 11.52 -4.91
N ASP A 33 16.10 10.47 -5.66
CA ASP A 33 15.23 10.61 -6.84
C ASP A 33 13.78 10.94 -6.44
N PHE A 34 13.39 10.59 -5.22
CA PHE A 34 12.12 11.03 -4.62
C PHE A 34 12.23 12.42 -3.99
N THR A 35 13.28 12.71 -3.22
CA THR A 35 13.32 13.94 -2.41
C THR A 35 14.08 15.10 -3.06
N GLY A 36 14.75 14.87 -4.18
CA GLY A 36 15.62 15.85 -4.83
C GLY A 36 14.91 16.79 -5.81
N SER A 37 13.61 16.60 -6.05
CA SER A 37 12.80 17.49 -6.90
C SER A 37 11.33 17.45 -6.50
N ASP A 38 10.58 18.53 -6.79
CA ASP A 38 9.13 18.60 -6.54
C ASP A 38 8.37 17.46 -7.24
N ASN A 39 8.75 17.11 -8.47
CA ASN A 39 8.18 15.98 -9.20
C ASN A 39 8.49 14.62 -8.54
N GLY A 40 9.65 14.50 -7.89
CA GLY A 40 9.98 13.31 -7.09
C GLY A 40 9.08 13.21 -5.86
N MET A 41 8.83 14.34 -5.18
CA MET A 41 7.96 14.40 -4.00
C MET A 41 6.51 14.08 -4.37
N GLU A 42 6.00 14.62 -5.48
CA GLU A 42 4.67 14.25 -5.99
C GLU A 42 4.54 12.76 -6.30
N LYS A 43 5.60 12.13 -6.85
CA LYS A 43 5.62 10.68 -7.06
C LYS A 43 5.62 9.92 -5.74
N LEU A 44 6.36 10.38 -4.75
CA LEU A 44 6.39 9.78 -3.42
C LEU A 44 4.99 9.84 -2.79
N ASP A 45 4.33 10.98 -2.84
CA ASP A 45 2.95 11.14 -2.35
C ASP A 45 1.98 10.20 -3.07
N ALA A 46 2.10 10.12 -4.40
CA ALA A 46 1.28 9.21 -5.20
C ALA A 46 1.51 7.73 -4.84
N VAL A 47 2.74 7.33 -4.51
CA VAL A 47 3.08 5.98 -4.05
C VAL A 47 2.52 5.73 -2.65
N CYS A 48 2.70 6.68 -1.72
CA CYS A 48 2.14 6.62 -0.37
C CYS A 48 0.62 6.42 -0.41
N MET A 49 -0.10 7.18 -1.24
CA MET A 49 -1.55 7.02 -1.39
C MET A 49 -1.94 5.62 -1.91
N GLN A 50 -1.19 5.04 -2.86
CA GLN A 50 -1.46 3.67 -3.32
C GLN A 50 -1.19 2.64 -2.22
N LEU A 51 -0.13 2.81 -1.41
CA LEU A 51 0.19 1.90 -0.30
C LEU A 51 -0.89 1.94 0.79
N ILE A 52 -1.46 3.12 1.07
CA ILE A 52 -2.60 3.28 1.98
C ILE A 52 -3.82 2.53 1.44
N ALA A 53 -4.15 2.74 0.16
CA ALA A 53 -5.29 2.07 -0.49
C ALA A 53 -5.14 0.53 -0.43
N ILE A 54 -3.94 0.00 -0.67
CA ILE A 54 -3.67 -1.44 -0.54
C ILE A 54 -3.93 -1.93 0.89
N GLY A 55 -3.48 -1.18 1.91
CA GLY A 55 -3.72 -1.53 3.31
C GLY A 55 -5.22 -1.58 3.66
N GLU A 56 -6.01 -0.64 3.14
CA GLU A 56 -7.47 -0.63 3.31
C GLU A 56 -8.16 -1.76 2.55
N SER A 57 -7.77 -2.01 1.30
CA SER A 57 -8.27 -3.14 0.50
C SER A 57 -7.97 -4.48 1.16
N LEU A 58 -6.79 -4.65 1.77
CA LEU A 58 -6.44 -5.87 2.52
C LEU A 58 -7.32 -6.05 3.76
N LYS A 59 -7.61 -4.98 4.52
CA LYS A 59 -8.56 -5.05 5.65
C LYS A 59 -9.96 -5.42 5.18
N ASN A 60 -10.40 -4.88 4.05
CA ASN A 60 -11.69 -5.21 3.47
C ASN A 60 -11.74 -6.67 3.01
N LEU A 61 -10.69 -7.15 2.35
CA LEU A 61 -10.54 -8.55 1.93
C LEU A 61 -10.61 -9.51 3.12
N ASP A 62 -9.91 -9.20 4.21
CA ASP A 62 -9.91 -9.98 5.44
C ASP A 62 -11.33 -10.06 6.04
N LYS A 63 -12.07 -8.94 6.02
CA LYS A 63 -13.45 -8.87 6.49
C LYS A 63 -14.42 -9.68 5.61
N ILE A 64 -14.34 -9.54 4.29
CA ILE A 64 -15.22 -10.25 3.33
C ILE A 64 -14.99 -11.76 3.38
N THR A 65 -13.74 -12.17 3.61
CA THR A 65 -13.37 -13.60 3.71
C THR A 65 -13.52 -14.17 5.12
N GLY A 66 -13.98 -13.36 6.08
CA GLY A 66 -14.19 -13.80 7.47
C GLY A 66 -12.91 -14.24 8.17
N HIS A 67 -11.79 -13.59 7.90
CA HIS A 67 -10.45 -13.88 8.46
C HIS A 67 -9.89 -15.27 8.13
N SER A 68 -10.48 -15.95 7.15
CA SER A 68 -10.08 -17.31 6.76
C SER A 68 -9.01 -17.32 5.66
N LEU A 69 -9.15 -16.48 4.64
CA LEU A 69 -8.29 -16.52 3.45
C LEU A 69 -6.85 -16.11 3.75
N LEU A 70 -6.63 -14.99 4.45
CA LEU A 70 -5.27 -14.51 4.73
C LEU A 70 -4.51 -15.47 5.65
N SER A 71 -5.21 -16.16 6.55
CA SER A 71 -4.65 -17.15 7.46
C SER A 71 -4.05 -18.37 6.73
N GLU A 72 -4.51 -18.67 5.51
CA GLU A 72 -3.95 -19.74 4.66
C GLU A 72 -2.59 -19.38 4.06
N TYR A 73 -2.19 -18.09 4.11
CA TYR A 73 -0.93 -17.59 3.57
C TYR A 73 -0.03 -16.98 4.66
N PRO A 74 0.41 -17.74 5.67
CA PRO A 74 1.18 -17.22 6.80
C PRO A 74 2.58 -16.72 6.43
N GLN A 75 3.07 -16.99 5.22
CA GLN A 75 4.35 -16.47 4.72
C GLN A 75 4.36 -14.95 4.54
N VAL A 76 3.18 -14.33 4.47
CA VAL A 76 3.04 -12.87 4.37
C VAL A 76 2.61 -12.34 5.72
N GLU A 77 3.29 -11.30 6.20
CA GLU A 77 2.90 -10.60 7.43
C GLU A 77 1.69 -9.69 7.19
N TRP A 78 0.50 -10.27 7.00
CA TRP A 78 -0.73 -9.55 6.66
C TRP A 78 -1.08 -8.43 7.64
N LYS A 79 -0.82 -8.62 8.94
CA LYS A 79 -1.00 -7.56 9.95
C LYS A 79 -0.14 -6.33 9.66
N LYS A 80 1.12 -6.53 9.25
CA LYS A 80 2.01 -5.42 8.85
C LYS A 80 1.57 -4.81 7.52
N ALA A 81 1.16 -5.63 6.56
CA ALA A 81 0.65 -5.14 5.27
C ALA A 81 -0.63 -4.30 5.42
N MET A 82 -1.55 -4.71 6.30
CA MET A 82 -2.74 -3.93 6.66
C MET A 82 -2.40 -2.68 7.49
N GLY A 83 -1.33 -2.74 8.29
CA GLY A 83 -0.80 -1.63 9.08
C GLY A 83 0.14 -0.70 8.30
N LEU A 84 0.34 -0.92 7.00
CA LEU A 84 1.28 -0.17 6.17
C LEU A 84 0.96 1.32 6.13
N ARG A 85 -0.34 1.68 6.11
CA ARG A 85 -0.80 3.06 6.28
C ARG A 85 -0.22 3.69 7.55
N ASP A 86 -0.32 2.99 8.67
CA ASP A 86 0.07 3.54 9.96
C ASP A 86 1.60 3.70 10.07
N ILE A 87 2.37 2.83 9.40
CA ILE A 87 3.84 2.95 9.27
C ILE A 87 4.21 4.18 8.42
N ILE A 88 3.58 4.36 7.26
CA ILE A 88 3.85 5.51 6.38
C ILE A 88 3.42 6.81 7.07
N SER A 89 2.24 6.83 7.70
CA SER A 89 1.74 8.01 8.40
C SER A 89 2.56 8.39 9.64
N HIS A 90 3.07 7.42 10.42
CA HIS A 90 3.88 7.75 11.60
C HIS A 90 5.35 8.01 11.28
N HIS A 91 5.97 7.31 10.32
CA HIS A 91 7.42 7.41 10.10
C HIS A 91 7.83 8.34 8.97
N TYR A 92 6.97 8.55 7.96
CA TYR A 92 7.28 9.44 6.82
C TYR A 92 6.68 10.83 6.98
N LEU A 93 5.39 10.93 7.33
CA LEU A 93 4.69 12.22 7.45
C LEU A 93 5.19 13.06 8.64
N ASP A 94 5.52 12.43 9.77
CA ASP A 94 6.00 13.12 10.98
C ASP A 94 7.38 13.78 10.78
N ARG A 95 8.22 13.23 9.90
CA ARG A 95 9.58 13.73 9.67
C ARG A 95 9.66 14.80 8.58
N PHE A 96 8.64 14.94 7.73
CA PHE A 96 8.62 15.92 6.63
C PHE A 96 7.64 17.09 6.86
N LEU A 97 6.68 17.00 7.79
CA LEU A 97 5.77 18.11 8.12
C LEU A 97 6.23 19.02 9.28
N VAL A 98 7.28 18.65 10.01
CA VAL A 98 7.75 19.42 11.20
C VAL A 98 8.94 20.33 10.90
N THR A 99 9.46 20.34 9.67
CA THR A 99 10.51 21.26 9.22
C THR A 99 10.14 21.99 7.93
N GLY A 100 8.94 22.58 7.92
CA GLY A 100 8.53 23.61 6.95
C GLY A 100 8.27 24.92 7.68
#